data_AF-A0A9P7ES14-F1
#
_entry.id   AF-A0A9P7ES14-F1
#
_cell.length_a   1.000
_cell.length_b   1.000
_cell.length_c   1.000
_cell.angle_alpha   90.00
_cell.angle_beta   90.00
_cell.angle_gamma   90.00
#
_symmetry.space_group_name_H-M   'P 1'
#
loop_
_entity.id
_entity.type
_entity.pdbx_description
1 polymer ?
#
loop_
_entity_poly.entity_id
_entity_poly.type
_entity_poly.pdbx_seq_one_letter_code
_entity_poly.pdbx_strand_id
1 'polypeptide(L)'
;MSSFERAKAFLNIILKYKHGPGIFGHCQAYYGMVEAQGRGTLHCHMLLWIAGNPSPQALRDRLASDASFKSNMFQWLENIISCKLPYDKGPVPETSPNDACKPVRTHELDPRLERSPQVAEMDAKSFEYEFKKFLSRLAVECNWHIHSETCYKHLKNGQKKGDSTCRMRLDGSVQDVTTIDIETGSIELRRWRGRCNTDTQFIGSGEAVKAAVFYITEYITKGDLPLHVALQALEYAPKMHNAKYITDPQVDPQKKDSNLLTKSVNAMMGWQEMSHQQVMSYLIGGGDYYTSHTFETIKWYEFCANEVVRLCRVLNSLHNIVNVETQLDIDALHDVLLSNPALDGDEFDDDVTGSQLNENADITSVYYKPELTQGR
;
A
#
# COMPACT_ATOMS: atom_id res chain seq x y z
N MET A 1 -4.66 -24.67 8.25
CA MET A 1 -3.49 -23.79 8.26
C MET A 1 -3.93 -22.38 8.63
N SER A 2 -3.48 -21.86 9.76
CA SER A 2 -3.79 -20.50 10.22
C SER A 2 -3.11 -19.44 9.33
N SER A 3 -3.57 -18.18 9.37
CA SER A 3 -2.94 -17.08 8.62
C SER A 3 -1.45 -16.91 8.97
N PHE A 4 -1.09 -17.16 10.23
CA PHE A 4 0.29 -17.13 10.72
C PHE A 4 1.17 -18.20 10.07
N GLU A 5 0.68 -19.43 9.99
CA GLU A 5 1.40 -20.53 9.34
C GLU A 5 1.62 -20.25 7.84
N ARG A 6 0.65 -19.59 7.18
CA ARG A 6 0.79 -19.18 5.78
C ARG A 6 1.89 -18.13 5.60
N ALA A 7 1.96 -17.11 6.46
CA ALA A 7 3.01 -16.10 6.39
C ALA A 7 4.41 -16.70 6.61
N LYS A 8 4.55 -17.61 7.60
CA LYS A 8 5.79 -18.35 7.82
C LYS A 8 6.14 -19.25 6.64
N ALA A 9 5.16 -19.94 6.05
CA ALA A 9 5.37 -20.76 4.87
C ALA A 9 5.84 -19.92 3.67
N PHE A 10 5.26 -18.72 3.48
CA PHE A 10 5.72 -17.79 2.46
C PHE A 10 7.20 -17.38 2.67
N LEU A 11 7.58 -16.98 3.89
CA LEU A 11 8.96 -16.60 4.22
C LEU A 11 9.96 -17.76 4.02
N ASN A 12 9.58 -18.97 4.40
CA ASN A 12 10.47 -20.13 4.38
C ASN A 12 10.54 -20.83 3.02
N ILE A 13 9.42 -20.94 2.30
CA ILE A 13 9.30 -21.73 1.07
C ILE A 13 9.42 -20.85 -0.17
N ILE A 14 8.71 -19.70 -0.20
CA ILE A 14 8.67 -18.83 -1.37
C ILE A 14 9.88 -17.89 -1.39
N LEU A 15 10.17 -17.24 -0.26
CA LEU A 15 11.30 -16.32 -0.13
C LEU A 15 12.61 -17.02 0.19
N LYS A 16 12.54 -18.18 0.84
CA LYS A 16 13.71 -18.93 1.32
C LYS A 16 14.68 -18.04 2.11
N TYR A 17 14.14 -17.14 2.93
CA TYR A 17 14.95 -16.20 3.71
C TYR A 17 15.98 -16.96 4.56
N LYS A 18 17.27 -16.57 4.49
CA LYS A 18 18.42 -17.29 5.09
C LYS A 18 18.67 -18.73 4.59
N HIS A 19 17.94 -19.19 3.58
CA HIS A 19 18.01 -20.54 3.00
C HIS A 19 18.34 -20.53 1.50
N GLY A 20 18.92 -19.44 1.00
CA GLY A 20 19.32 -19.26 -0.39
C GLY A 20 18.36 -18.38 -1.21
N PRO A 21 18.47 -18.38 -2.55
CA PRO A 21 17.54 -17.62 -3.40
C PRO A 21 16.16 -18.27 -3.43
N GLY A 22 15.12 -17.46 -3.20
CA GLY A 22 13.72 -17.80 -3.40
C GLY A 22 13.21 -17.42 -4.79
N ILE A 23 11.89 -17.39 -4.98
CA ILE A 23 11.26 -17.07 -6.28
C ILE A 23 11.64 -15.67 -6.78
N PHE A 24 11.71 -14.69 -5.87
CA PHE A 24 12.08 -13.32 -6.21
C PHE A 24 13.59 -13.07 -6.24
N GLY A 25 14.42 -14.08 -5.92
CA GLY A 25 15.86 -13.92 -5.75
C GLY A 25 16.30 -13.99 -4.29
N HIS A 26 17.46 -13.40 -3.96
CA HIS A 26 18.02 -13.46 -2.61
C HIS A 26 17.42 -12.37 -1.72
N CYS A 27 16.54 -12.77 -0.80
CA CYS A 27 15.94 -11.86 0.17
C CYS A 27 16.91 -11.55 1.32
N GLN A 28 17.29 -10.28 1.47
CA GLN A 28 18.21 -9.79 2.51
C GLN A 28 17.49 -9.35 3.78
N ALA A 29 16.31 -8.75 3.61
CA ALA A 29 15.46 -8.31 4.68
C ALA A 29 14.00 -8.38 4.27
N TYR A 30 13.13 -8.47 5.26
CA TYR A 30 11.70 -8.27 5.13
C TYR A 30 11.15 -7.58 6.37
N TYR A 31 10.04 -6.89 6.17
CA TYR A 31 9.19 -6.35 7.21
C TYR A 31 7.74 -6.47 6.73
N GLY A 32 6.85 -6.96 7.58
CA GLY A 32 5.43 -7.01 7.27
C GLY A 32 4.59 -6.63 8.47
N MET A 33 3.57 -5.82 8.25
CA MET A 33 2.59 -5.41 9.25
C MET A 33 1.28 -6.13 9.00
N VAL A 34 0.63 -6.60 10.06
CA VAL A 34 -0.66 -7.30 10.01
C VAL A 34 -1.74 -6.38 10.56
N GLU A 35 -2.75 -6.11 9.72
CA GLU A 35 -3.87 -5.26 10.08
C GLU A 35 -5.20 -5.98 9.88
N ALA A 36 -6.17 -5.61 10.71
CA ALA A 36 -7.55 -6.03 10.49
C ALA A 36 -8.13 -5.23 9.33
N GLN A 37 -8.73 -5.94 8.37
CA GLN A 37 -9.63 -5.30 7.42
C GLN A 37 -11.05 -5.32 7.98
N GLY A 38 -11.85 -4.31 7.64
CA GLY A 38 -13.29 -4.21 7.97
C GLY A 38 -14.17 -5.29 7.35
N ARG A 39 -13.59 -6.42 6.94
CA ARG A 39 -14.22 -7.61 6.33
C ARG A 39 -14.00 -8.88 7.15
N GLY A 40 -13.57 -8.74 8.41
CA GLY A 40 -13.46 -9.85 9.35
C GLY A 40 -12.28 -10.80 9.12
N THR A 41 -11.23 -10.36 8.40
CA THR A 41 -9.97 -11.10 8.30
C THR A 41 -8.78 -10.20 8.58
N LEU A 42 -7.62 -10.82 8.81
CA LEU A 42 -6.35 -10.11 8.82
C LEU A 42 -5.76 -10.09 7.41
N HIS A 43 -5.01 -9.05 7.11
CA HIS A 43 -4.19 -8.94 5.90
C HIS A 43 -2.80 -8.42 6.27
N CYS A 44 -1.82 -8.64 5.40
CA CYS A 44 -0.43 -8.33 5.67
C CYS A 44 0.14 -7.46 4.56
N HIS A 45 0.63 -6.28 4.93
CA HIS A 45 1.42 -5.40 4.07
C HIS A 45 2.89 -5.73 4.28
N MET A 46 3.58 -6.22 3.25
CA MET A 46 4.95 -6.71 3.38
C MET A 46 5.91 -6.04 2.40
N LEU A 47 7.01 -5.54 2.93
CA LEU A 47 8.18 -5.09 2.18
C LEU A 47 9.25 -6.18 2.18
N LEU A 48 9.82 -6.41 1.00
CA LEU A 48 10.87 -7.38 0.75
C LEU A 48 12.07 -6.67 0.13
N TRP A 49 13.24 -6.83 0.72
CA TRP A 49 14.49 -6.32 0.17
C TRP A 49 15.23 -7.44 -0.54
N ILE A 50 15.23 -7.38 -1.87
CA ILE A 50 15.85 -8.38 -2.74
C ILE A 50 17.21 -7.86 -3.22
N ALA A 51 18.26 -8.65 -3.01
CA ALA A 51 19.62 -8.32 -3.42
C ALA A 51 19.78 -8.31 -4.94
N GLY A 52 20.72 -7.49 -5.42
CA GLY A 52 21.23 -7.56 -6.80
C GLY A 52 20.55 -6.61 -7.78
N ASN A 53 19.52 -5.87 -7.36
CA ASN A 53 18.92 -4.85 -8.21
C ASN A 53 19.82 -3.61 -8.30
N PRO A 54 20.15 -3.13 -9.52
CA PRO A 54 20.84 -1.86 -9.70
C PRO A 54 19.92 -0.68 -9.32
N SER A 55 20.50 0.51 -9.20
CA SER A 55 19.71 1.73 -9.06
C SER A 55 18.80 1.93 -10.30
N PRO A 56 17.66 2.64 -10.18
CA PRO A 56 16.74 2.85 -11.30
C PRO A 56 17.42 3.39 -12.58
N GLN A 57 18.37 4.30 -12.43
CA GLN A 57 19.13 4.84 -13.57
C GLN A 57 20.04 3.78 -14.20
N ALA A 58 20.84 3.09 -13.38
CA ALA A 58 21.73 2.04 -13.88
C ALA A 58 20.95 0.87 -14.50
N LEU A 59 19.75 0.56 -14.00
CA LEU A 59 18.84 -0.40 -14.61
C LEU A 59 18.46 0.03 -16.03
N ARG A 60 18.02 1.28 -16.20
CA ARG A 60 17.62 1.85 -17.49
C ARG A 60 18.78 1.85 -18.49
N ASP A 61 19.94 2.34 -18.07
CA ASP A 61 21.13 2.39 -18.92
C ASP A 61 21.52 0.99 -19.40
N ARG A 62 21.40 -0.02 -18.53
CA ARG A 62 21.70 -1.41 -18.87
C ARG A 62 20.64 -2.05 -19.75
N LEU A 63 19.35 -1.77 -19.53
CA LEU A 63 18.27 -2.21 -20.42
C LEU A 63 18.40 -1.63 -21.84
N ALA A 64 18.98 -0.43 -21.98
CA ALA A 64 19.23 0.22 -23.25
C ALA A 64 20.49 -0.30 -23.96
N SER A 65 21.57 -0.56 -23.21
CA SER A 65 22.88 -0.89 -23.77
C SER A 65 23.17 -2.39 -23.91
N ASP A 66 22.53 -3.24 -23.11
CA ASP A 66 22.79 -4.69 -23.04
C ASP A 66 21.53 -5.50 -23.39
N ALA A 67 21.47 -5.97 -24.64
CA ALA A 67 20.35 -6.75 -25.15
C ALA A 67 20.18 -8.10 -24.44
N SER A 68 21.28 -8.74 -24.01
CA SER A 68 21.24 -10.00 -23.26
C SER A 68 20.66 -9.78 -21.87
N PHE A 69 21.08 -8.72 -21.18
CA PHE A 69 20.48 -8.33 -19.90
C PHE A 69 19.00 -8.02 -20.03
N LYS A 70 18.60 -7.26 -21.06
CA LYS A 70 17.18 -6.96 -21.33
C LYS A 70 16.34 -8.22 -21.51
N SER A 71 16.82 -9.16 -22.33
CA SER A 71 16.13 -10.45 -22.53
C SER A 71 16.01 -11.26 -21.24
N ASN A 72 17.08 -11.32 -20.44
CA ASN A 72 17.08 -12.04 -19.16
C ASN A 72 16.13 -11.40 -18.14
N MET A 73 16.08 -10.06 -18.09
CA MET A 73 15.15 -9.33 -17.22
C MET A 73 13.70 -9.60 -17.60
N PHE A 74 13.38 -9.55 -18.89
CA PHE A 74 12.03 -9.85 -19.38
C PHE A 74 11.62 -11.28 -19.06
N GLN A 75 12.50 -12.25 -19.33
CA GLN A 75 12.24 -13.64 -19.02
C GLN A 75 12.04 -13.86 -17.51
N TRP A 76 12.85 -13.21 -16.67
CA TRP A 76 12.69 -13.30 -15.22
C TRP A 76 11.34 -12.74 -14.78
N LEU A 77 10.96 -11.54 -15.24
CA LEU A 77 9.67 -10.92 -14.91
C LEU A 77 8.49 -11.77 -15.38
N GLU A 78 8.52 -12.30 -16.60
CA GLU A 78 7.46 -13.16 -17.15
C GLU A 78 7.34 -14.51 -16.42
N ASN A 79 8.40 -14.97 -15.75
CA ASN A 79 8.36 -16.19 -14.94
C ASN A 79 7.70 -15.98 -13.57
N ILE A 80 7.70 -14.74 -13.05
CA ILE A 80 7.15 -14.42 -11.72
C ILE A 80 5.83 -13.64 -11.77
N ILE A 81 5.55 -12.95 -12.89
CA ILE A 81 4.33 -12.20 -13.14
C ILE A 81 3.68 -12.75 -14.41
N SER A 82 2.48 -13.32 -14.26
CA SER A 82 1.73 -13.92 -15.37
C SER A 82 0.38 -13.25 -15.55
N CYS A 83 0.20 -12.58 -16.68
CA CYS A 83 -1.08 -12.01 -17.12
C CYS A 83 -1.75 -12.91 -18.19
N LYS A 84 -1.57 -14.22 -18.07
CA LYS A 84 -2.22 -15.25 -18.88
C LYS A 84 -2.78 -16.36 -17.99
N LEU A 85 -3.84 -17.02 -18.45
CA LEU A 85 -4.33 -18.25 -17.83
C LEU A 85 -3.54 -19.46 -18.34
N PRO A 86 -3.50 -20.57 -17.57
CA PRO A 86 -2.76 -21.77 -17.93
C PRO A 86 -3.05 -22.36 -19.32
N TYR A 87 -4.26 -22.17 -19.85
CA TYR A 87 -4.71 -22.74 -21.12
C TYR A 87 -4.75 -21.74 -22.28
N ASP A 88 -4.39 -20.48 -22.04
CA ASP A 88 -4.34 -19.48 -23.10
C ASP A 88 -3.25 -19.86 -24.11
N LYS A 89 -3.55 -19.70 -25.40
CA LYS A 89 -2.62 -20.01 -26.52
C LYS A 89 -2.06 -18.75 -27.18
N GLY A 90 -2.43 -17.58 -26.68
CA GLY A 90 -2.06 -16.27 -27.21
C GLY A 90 -2.94 -15.18 -26.59
N PRO A 91 -2.81 -13.93 -27.07
CA PRO A 91 -3.65 -12.83 -26.64
C PRO A 91 -5.14 -13.10 -26.89
N VAL A 92 -5.98 -12.73 -25.92
CA VAL A 92 -7.44 -12.85 -25.99
C VAL A 92 -8.02 -11.43 -25.99
N PRO A 93 -8.02 -10.73 -27.14
CA PRO A 93 -8.57 -9.39 -27.24
C PRO A 93 -10.09 -9.40 -27.13
N GLU A 94 -10.66 -8.31 -26.62
CA GLU A 94 -12.09 -8.08 -26.61
C GLU A 94 -12.52 -7.61 -28.00
N THR A 95 -13.34 -8.41 -28.68
CA THR A 95 -13.80 -8.13 -30.05
C THR A 95 -15.26 -7.67 -30.10
N SER A 96 -15.99 -7.86 -28.99
CA SER A 96 -17.39 -7.48 -28.84
C SER A 96 -17.68 -6.97 -27.42
N PRO A 97 -18.76 -6.21 -27.22
CA PRO A 97 -19.19 -5.79 -25.88
C PRO A 97 -19.45 -6.97 -24.92
N ASN A 98 -19.82 -8.14 -25.45
CA ASN A 98 -20.01 -9.35 -24.64
C ASN A 98 -18.70 -9.89 -24.07
N ASP A 99 -17.57 -9.65 -24.73
CA ASP A 99 -16.25 -10.10 -24.26
C ASP A 99 -15.76 -9.26 -23.07
N ALA A 100 -16.23 -8.00 -22.96
CA ALA A 100 -15.95 -7.12 -21.83
C ALA A 100 -16.78 -7.46 -20.58
N CYS A 101 -17.92 -8.14 -20.77
CA CYS A 101 -18.80 -8.56 -19.69
C CYS A 101 -18.17 -9.70 -18.88
N LYS A 102 -18.42 -9.69 -17.57
CA LYS A 102 -18.01 -10.80 -16.71
C LYS A 102 -18.61 -12.12 -17.24
N PRO A 103 -17.77 -13.14 -17.49
CA PRO A 103 -18.26 -14.44 -17.92
C PRO A 103 -19.30 -15.01 -16.95
N VAL A 104 -20.36 -15.58 -17.51
CA VAL A 104 -21.42 -16.21 -16.73
C VAL A 104 -20.82 -17.38 -15.95
N ARG A 105 -21.13 -17.43 -14.66
CA ARG A 105 -20.69 -18.52 -13.80
C ARG A 105 -21.37 -19.82 -14.25
N THR A 106 -20.56 -20.83 -14.53
CA THR A 106 -21.02 -22.12 -15.06
C THR A 106 -21.14 -23.21 -13.97
N HIS A 107 -20.62 -22.94 -12.77
CA HIS A 107 -20.52 -23.93 -11.69
C HIS A 107 -21.39 -23.55 -10.48
N GLU A 108 -22.06 -24.54 -9.88
CA GLU A 108 -22.93 -24.36 -8.70
C GLU A 108 -22.18 -23.90 -7.44
N LEU A 109 -20.92 -24.31 -7.27
CA LEU A 109 -20.07 -23.93 -6.14
C LEU A 109 -19.12 -22.77 -6.49
N ASP A 110 -18.97 -21.84 -5.55
CA ASP A 110 -18.13 -20.66 -5.72
C ASP A 110 -16.68 -21.09 -5.51
N PRO A 111 -15.77 -20.89 -6.49
CA PRO A 111 -14.40 -21.36 -6.37
C PRO A 111 -13.65 -20.75 -5.18
N ARG A 112 -14.12 -19.63 -4.61
CA ARG A 112 -13.54 -19.03 -3.39
C ARG A 112 -13.86 -19.81 -2.12
N LEU A 113 -14.95 -20.57 -2.13
CA LEU A 113 -15.38 -21.41 -1.01
C LEU A 113 -14.83 -22.83 -1.12
N GLU A 114 -14.30 -23.18 -2.28
CA GLU A 114 -13.73 -24.50 -2.53
C GLU A 114 -12.32 -24.63 -1.98
N ARG A 115 -12.00 -25.83 -1.50
CA ARG A 115 -10.63 -26.18 -1.13
C ARG A 115 -9.80 -26.33 -2.41
N SER A 116 -8.69 -25.61 -2.50
CA SER A 116 -7.77 -25.76 -3.61
C SER A 116 -7.23 -27.20 -3.69
N PRO A 117 -6.83 -27.69 -4.88
CA PRO A 117 -6.15 -28.97 -5.01
C PRO A 117 -4.96 -29.08 -4.06
N GLN A 118 -4.71 -30.29 -3.53
CA GLN A 118 -3.72 -30.52 -2.48
C GLN A 118 -2.66 -31.49 -2.96
N VAL A 119 -1.40 -31.06 -2.92
CA VAL A 119 -0.25 -31.88 -3.31
C VAL A 119 -0.12 -33.20 -2.54
N ALA A 120 -0.69 -33.28 -1.33
CA ALA A 120 -0.63 -34.47 -0.49
C ALA A 120 -1.64 -35.56 -0.88
N GLU A 121 -2.65 -35.22 -1.69
CA GLU A 121 -3.81 -36.09 -1.97
C GLU A 121 -3.79 -36.66 -3.39
N MET A 122 -2.82 -36.27 -4.21
CA MET A 122 -2.72 -36.67 -5.60
C MET A 122 -1.27 -36.64 -6.10
N ASP A 123 -0.99 -37.34 -7.20
CA ASP A 123 0.32 -37.28 -7.83
C ASP A 123 0.56 -35.91 -8.50
N ALA A 124 1.82 -35.62 -8.83
CA ALA A 124 2.22 -34.32 -9.38
C ALA A 124 1.49 -33.94 -10.69
N LYS A 125 1.21 -34.90 -11.58
CA LYS A 125 0.53 -34.62 -12.86
C LYS A 125 -0.94 -34.30 -12.63
N SER A 126 -1.59 -35.08 -11.77
CA SER A 126 -2.98 -34.83 -11.38
C SER A 126 -3.12 -33.49 -10.65
N PHE A 127 -2.18 -33.16 -9.75
CA PHE A 127 -2.13 -31.87 -9.09
C PHE A 127 -2.00 -30.72 -10.09
N GLU A 128 -1.04 -30.80 -11.01
CA GLU A 128 -0.84 -29.76 -12.01
C GLU A 128 -2.09 -29.52 -12.85
N TYR A 129 -2.76 -30.59 -13.28
CA TYR A 129 -3.99 -30.51 -14.04
C TYR A 129 -5.13 -29.86 -13.25
N GLU A 130 -5.44 -30.36 -12.06
CA GLU A 130 -6.52 -29.83 -11.22
C GLU A 130 -6.23 -28.41 -10.74
N PHE A 131 -4.98 -28.09 -10.42
CA PHE A 131 -4.57 -26.74 -10.02
C PHE A 131 -4.78 -25.74 -11.16
N LYS A 132 -4.37 -26.07 -12.39
CA LYS A 132 -4.59 -25.20 -13.56
C LYS A 132 -6.07 -25.00 -13.85
N LYS A 133 -6.87 -26.05 -13.73
CA LYS A 133 -8.33 -25.99 -13.89
C LYS A 133 -8.98 -25.11 -12.82
N PHE A 134 -8.63 -25.32 -11.55
CA PHE A 134 -9.10 -24.51 -10.43
C PHE A 134 -8.71 -23.03 -10.60
N LEU A 135 -7.44 -22.75 -10.89
CA LEU A 135 -6.93 -21.38 -11.07
C LEU A 135 -7.65 -20.66 -12.21
N SER A 136 -7.85 -21.33 -13.34
CA SER A 136 -8.56 -20.75 -14.49
C SER A 136 -9.98 -20.36 -14.11
N ARG A 137 -10.69 -21.22 -13.39
CA ARG A 137 -12.06 -20.94 -12.92
C ARG A 137 -12.09 -19.82 -11.90
N LEU A 138 -11.21 -19.84 -10.90
CA LEU A 138 -11.12 -18.78 -9.88
C LEU A 138 -10.84 -17.42 -10.52
N ALA A 139 -9.88 -17.36 -11.44
CA ALA A 139 -9.51 -16.11 -12.10
C ALA A 139 -10.68 -15.55 -12.95
N VAL A 140 -11.31 -16.39 -13.77
CA VAL A 140 -12.42 -15.99 -14.65
C VAL A 140 -13.68 -15.62 -13.86
N GLU A 141 -14.06 -16.42 -12.87
CA GLU A 141 -15.32 -16.21 -12.15
C GLU A 141 -15.22 -15.18 -11.01
N CYS A 142 -14.02 -14.95 -10.45
CA CYS A 142 -13.87 -14.11 -9.26
C CYS A 142 -12.92 -12.93 -9.41
N ASN A 143 -11.96 -12.99 -10.34
CA ASN A 143 -11.02 -11.90 -10.59
C ASN A 143 -11.34 -11.14 -11.87
N TRP A 144 -12.52 -11.30 -12.46
CA TRP A 144 -12.93 -10.45 -13.58
C TRP A 144 -13.20 -9.02 -13.13
N HIS A 145 -12.60 -8.05 -13.81
CA HIS A 145 -12.81 -6.65 -13.54
C HIS A 145 -14.15 -6.17 -14.08
N ILE A 146 -14.96 -5.61 -13.17
CA ILE A 146 -16.20 -4.90 -13.50
C ILE A 146 -16.03 -3.50 -12.94
N HIS A 147 -16.23 -2.49 -13.79
CA HIS A 147 -16.20 -1.11 -13.32
C HIS A 147 -17.23 -0.88 -12.22
N SER A 148 -16.75 -0.35 -11.11
CA SER A 148 -17.53 0.09 -9.97
C SER A 148 -17.27 1.57 -9.71
N GLU A 149 -18.04 2.19 -8.80
CA GLU A 149 -17.82 3.60 -8.42
C GLU A 149 -16.38 3.88 -7.96
N THR A 150 -15.71 2.90 -7.34
CA THR A 150 -14.30 3.00 -6.96
C THR A 150 -13.35 3.19 -8.14
N CYS A 151 -13.71 2.70 -9.34
CA CYS A 151 -12.93 2.92 -10.57
C CYS A 151 -12.92 4.39 -10.98
N TYR A 152 -13.91 5.14 -10.51
CA TYR A 152 -14.21 6.52 -10.88
C TYR A 152 -14.08 7.48 -9.69
N LYS A 153 -13.48 7.02 -8.58
CA LYS A 153 -13.35 7.80 -7.34
C LYS A 153 -12.70 9.17 -7.54
N HIS A 154 -11.78 9.29 -8.49
CA HIS A 154 -11.06 10.53 -8.78
C HIS A 154 -11.60 11.27 -10.02
N LEU A 155 -12.73 10.84 -10.59
CA LEU A 155 -13.37 11.57 -11.67
C LEU A 155 -14.01 12.84 -11.14
N LYS A 156 -13.74 13.97 -11.81
CA LYS A 156 -14.42 15.24 -11.55
C LYS A 156 -15.85 15.18 -12.08
N ASN A 157 -16.73 15.97 -11.47
CA ASN A 157 -18.12 16.10 -11.92
C ASN A 157 -18.20 16.45 -13.42
N GLY A 158 -18.97 15.66 -14.17
CA GLY A 158 -19.15 15.82 -15.62
C GLY A 158 -18.19 15.00 -16.50
N GLN A 159 -17.17 14.35 -15.94
CA GLN A 159 -16.31 13.45 -16.71
C GLN A 159 -17.00 12.11 -17.00
N LYS A 160 -16.82 11.60 -18.23
CA LYS A 160 -17.48 10.38 -18.69
C LYS A 160 -16.83 9.15 -18.05
N LYS A 161 -17.65 8.31 -17.41
CA LYS A 161 -17.26 6.98 -16.91
C LYS A 161 -17.00 6.01 -18.07
N GLY A 162 -15.85 5.34 -18.07
CA GLY A 162 -15.51 4.27 -19.01
C GLY A 162 -14.11 3.72 -18.79
N ASP A 163 -13.68 2.82 -19.68
CA ASP A 163 -12.37 2.16 -19.64
C ASP A 163 -11.20 3.17 -19.56
N SER A 164 -11.26 4.24 -20.36
CA SER A 164 -10.21 5.28 -20.41
C SER A 164 -10.10 6.12 -19.13
N THR A 165 -11.13 6.08 -18.28
CA THR A 165 -11.17 6.83 -17.02
C THR A 165 -11.14 5.92 -15.80
N CYS A 166 -10.93 4.62 -16.00
CA CYS A 166 -10.80 3.68 -14.91
C CYS A 166 -9.46 3.91 -14.21
N ARG A 167 -9.50 4.25 -12.92
CA ARG A 167 -8.32 4.39 -12.06
C ARG A 167 -7.41 3.15 -12.12
N MET A 168 -8.00 1.96 -12.25
CA MET A 168 -7.25 0.69 -12.31
C MET A 168 -6.61 0.42 -13.68
N ARG A 169 -6.88 1.25 -14.70
CA ARG A 169 -6.36 1.11 -16.08
C ARG A 169 -6.68 -0.24 -16.71
N LEU A 170 -7.85 -0.78 -16.40
CA LEU A 170 -8.35 -2.04 -16.93
C LEU A 170 -9.29 -1.74 -18.09
N ASP A 171 -8.68 -1.58 -19.26
CA ASP A 171 -9.31 -1.18 -20.52
C ASP A 171 -9.49 -2.34 -21.52
N GLY A 172 -9.16 -3.56 -21.11
CA GLY A 172 -9.20 -4.74 -21.99
C GLY A 172 -8.01 -4.86 -22.94
N SER A 173 -7.02 -3.96 -22.85
CA SER A 173 -5.81 -4.04 -23.68
C SER A 173 -5.04 -5.34 -23.47
N VAL A 174 -4.50 -5.87 -24.57
CA VAL A 174 -3.66 -7.07 -24.60
C VAL A 174 -2.37 -6.79 -25.36
N GLN A 175 -1.32 -7.48 -24.95
CA GLN A 175 0.02 -7.34 -25.50
C GLN A 175 0.74 -8.69 -25.47
N ASP A 176 1.25 -9.12 -26.62
CA ASP A 176 1.86 -10.46 -26.75
C ASP A 176 3.33 -10.53 -26.33
N VAL A 177 4.01 -9.38 -26.27
CA VAL A 177 5.45 -9.30 -26.02
C VAL A 177 5.75 -8.26 -24.97
N THR A 178 6.65 -8.55 -24.05
CA THR A 178 7.12 -7.54 -23.10
C THR A 178 7.94 -6.47 -23.82
N THR A 179 7.62 -5.20 -23.60
CA THR A 179 8.28 -4.03 -24.24
C THR A 179 8.77 -3.04 -23.20
N ILE A 180 9.54 -2.04 -23.66
CA ILE A 180 9.86 -0.86 -22.85
C ILE A 180 9.19 0.33 -23.53
N ASP A 181 8.37 1.05 -22.79
CA ASP A 181 7.84 2.32 -23.23
C ASP A 181 8.97 3.35 -23.33
N ILE A 182 9.12 3.98 -24.50
CA ILE A 182 10.27 4.84 -24.83
C ILE A 182 10.22 6.15 -24.04
N GLU A 183 9.02 6.66 -23.75
CA GLU A 183 8.83 7.95 -23.08
C GLU A 183 9.09 7.83 -21.58
N THR A 184 8.51 6.82 -20.94
CA THR A 184 8.56 6.64 -19.48
C THR A 184 9.69 5.70 -19.02
N GLY A 185 10.24 4.90 -19.94
CA GLY A 185 11.23 3.86 -19.63
C GLY A 185 10.64 2.69 -18.83
N SER A 186 9.33 2.50 -18.88
CA SER A 186 8.62 1.48 -18.10
C SER A 186 8.55 0.15 -18.83
N ILE A 187 8.60 -0.95 -18.09
CA ILE A 187 8.47 -2.29 -18.68
C ILE A 187 6.98 -2.62 -18.77
N GLU A 188 6.49 -2.74 -19.99
CA GLU A 188 5.13 -3.18 -20.29
C GLU A 188 5.14 -4.69 -20.47
N LEU A 189 4.66 -5.41 -19.46
CA LEU A 189 4.69 -6.88 -19.45
C LEU A 189 3.70 -7.47 -20.47
N ARG A 190 4.06 -8.62 -21.03
CA ARG A 190 3.13 -9.46 -21.79
C ARG A 190 1.83 -9.65 -21.02
N ARG A 191 0.71 -9.33 -21.68
CA ARG A 191 -0.64 -9.38 -21.15
C ARG A 191 -1.57 -10.06 -22.15
N TRP A 192 -1.97 -11.29 -21.88
CA TRP A 192 -2.91 -12.01 -22.77
C TRP A 192 -4.37 -11.80 -22.39
N ARG A 193 -4.64 -11.25 -21.20
CA ARG A 193 -5.98 -10.88 -20.73
C ARG A 193 -5.98 -9.50 -20.08
N GLY A 194 -6.94 -8.66 -20.46
CA GLY A 194 -7.00 -7.24 -20.05
C GLY A 194 -7.93 -6.90 -18.86
N ARG A 195 -8.72 -7.86 -18.33
CA ARG A 195 -9.73 -7.60 -17.27
C ARG A 195 -9.56 -8.46 -16.02
N CYS A 196 -8.34 -8.51 -15.48
CA CYS A 196 -8.07 -9.16 -14.20
C CYS A 196 -7.97 -8.13 -13.07
N ASN A 197 -8.70 -8.32 -11.98
CA ASN A 197 -8.63 -7.49 -10.76
C ASN A 197 -7.30 -7.64 -10.01
N THR A 198 -6.52 -8.69 -10.32
CA THR A 198 -5.16 -8.83 -9.83
C THR A 198 -4.22 -8.25 -10.87
N ASP A 199 -3.61 -7.14 -10.52
CA ASP A 199 -2.55 -6.52 -11.31
C ASP A 199 -1.24 -6.55 -10.51
N THR A 200 -0.15 -6.92 -11.17
CA THR A 200 1.18 -6.94 -10.57
C THR A 200 2.13 -6.28 -11.56
N GLN A 201 2.72 -5.18 -11.14
CA GLN A 201 3.53 -4.33 -11.99
C GLN A 201 4.97 -4.29 -11.49
N PHE A 202 5.91 -4.22 -12.44
CA PHE A 202 7.29 -3.91 -12.13
C PHE A 202 7.50 -2.41 -12.17
N ILE A 203 7.83 -1.81 -11.02
CA ILE A 203 8.09 -0.38 -10.90
C ILE A 203 9.60 -0.13 -10.97
N GLY A 204 10.09 0.20 -12.17
CA GLY A 204 11.52 0.46 -12.42
C GLY A 204 11.91 1.93 -12.58
N SER A 205 10.95 2.86 -12.66
CA SER A 205 11.21 4.28 -12.84
C SER A 205 11.47 4.99 -11.50
N GLY A 206 12.42 5.92 -11.48
CA GLY A 206 12.82 6.60 -10.23
C GLY A 206 11.68 7.37 -9.55
N GLU A 207 10.82 8.03 -10.32
CA GLU A 207 9.70 8.81 -9.78
C GLU A 207 8.57 7.91 -9.24
N ALA A 208 8.18 6.88 -9.99
CA ALA A 208 7.15 5.96 -9.53
C ALA A 208 7.63 5.13 -8.33
N VAL A 209 8.91 4.73 -8.28
CA VAL A 209 9.49 4.08 -7.09
C VAL A 209 9.42 5.00 -5.87
N LYS A 210 9.76 6.28 -6.00
CA LYS A 210 9.68 7.24 -4.88
C LYS A 210 8.24 7.36 -4.37
N ALA A 211 7.29 7.58 -5.26
CA ALA A 211 5.88 7.64 -4.89
C ALA A 211 5.42 6.33 -4.22
N ALA A 212 5.89 5.18 -4.71
CA ALA A 212 5.53 3.88 -4.17
C ALA A 212 6.04 3.67 -2.75
N VAL A 213 7.26 4.13 -2.47
CA VAL A 213 7.83 4.07 -1.12
C VAL A 213 7.00 4.90 -0.15
N PHE A 214 6.62 6.14 -0.50
CA PHE A 214 5.78 6.97 0.38
C PHE A 214 4.41 6.34 0.63
N TYR A 215 3.74 5.91 -0.42
CA TYR A 215 2.44 5.24 -0.33
C TYR A 215 2.51 4.00 0.56
N ILE A 216 3.47 3.09 0.32
CA ILE A 216 3.62 1.88 1.13
C ILE A 216 3.96 2.22 2.58
N THR A 217 4.76 3.26 2.79
CA THR A 217 5.09 3.73 4.15
C THR A 217 3.83 4.15 4.89
N GLU A 218 2.90 4.87 4.26
CA GLU A 218 1.63 5.27 4.90
C GLU A 218 0.80 4.07 5.39
N TYR A 219 0.77 2.96 4.64
CA TYR A 219 0.10 1.74 5.10
C TYR A 219 0.84 1.10 6.27
N ILE A 220 2.16 1.02 6.19
CA ILE A 220 2.98 0.39 7.23
C ILE A 220 3.00 1.19 8.53
N THR A 221 2.93 2.52 8.44
CA THR A 221 2.94 3.43 9.58
C THR A 221 1.55 3.91 9.96
N LYS A 222 0.50 3.26 9.45
CA LYS A 222 -0.88 3.63 9.74
C LYS A 222 -1.10 3.55 11.25
N GLY A 223 -1.35 4.70 11.87
CA GLY A 223 -1.48 4.80 13.32
C GLY A 223 -2.69 4.02 13.83
N ASP A 224 -2.49 3.25 14.90
CA ASP A 224 -3.55 2.44 15.49
C ASP A 224 -4.64 3.28 16.20
N LEU A 225 -4.33 4.54 16.52
CA LEU A 225 -5.24 5.48 17.17
C LEU A 225 -5.50 6.69 16.26
N PRO A 226 -6.71 6.82 15.70
CA PRO A 226 -7.09 8.03 14.97
C PRO A 226 -7.01 9.26 15.86
N LEU A 227 -6.49 10.37 15.32
CA LEU A 227 -6.28 11.61 16.09
C LEU A 227 -7.57 12.13 16.74
N HIS A 228 -8.71 12.04 16.06
CA HIS A 228 -9.99 12.50 16.62
C HIS A 228 -10.40 11.69 17.86
N VAL A 229 -10.19 10.36 17.88
CA VAL A 229 -10.44 9.51 19.05
C VAL A 229 -9.50 9.89 20.19
N ALA A 230 -8.22 10.11 19.88
CA ALA A 230 -7.24 10.57 20.86
C ALA A 230 -7.64 11.91 21.48
N LEU A 231 -8.08 12.88 20.66
CA LEU A 231 -8.51 14.20 21.11
C LEU A 231 -9.77 14.14 21.97
N GLN A 232 -10.78 13.35 21.59
CA GLN A 232 -11.98 13.20 22.41
C GLN A 232 -11.66 12.53 23.77
N ALA A 233 -10.76 11.53 23.78
CA ALA A 233 -10.29 10.91 25.03
C ALA A 233 -9.53 11.92 25.92
N LEU A 234 -8.72 12.78 25.30
CA LEU A 234 -8.00 13.87 25.97
C LEU A 234 -8.91 15.01 26.44
N GLU A 235 -10.09 15.20 25.85
CA GLU A 235 -11.10 16.12 26.36
C GLU A 235 -11.85 15.52 27.57
N TYR A 236 -12.12 14.22 27.53
CA TYR A 236 -12.84 13.51 28.56
C TYR A 236 -12.01 13.29 29.84
N ALA A 237 -10.74 12.93 29.71
CA ALA A 237 -9.88 12.60 30.85
C ALA A 237 -9.72 13.76 31.87
N PRO A 238 -9.50 15.03 31.48
CA PRO A 238 -9.46 16.18 32.37
C PRO A 238 -10.79 16.42 33.12
N LYS A 239 -11.94 16.24 32.46
CA LYS A 239 -13.26 16.40 33.09
C LYS A 239 -13.42 15.39 34.24
N MET A 240 -13.10 14.12 33.98
CA MET A 240 -13.14 13.05 34.98
C MET A 240 -12.05 13.16 36.05
N HIS A 241 -10.90 13.73 35.69
CA HIS A 241 -9.82 14.02 36.63
C HIS A 241 -10.24 15.13 37.61
N ASN A 242 -10.75 16.25 37.10
CA ASN A 242 -11.16 17.38 37.91
C ASN A 242 -12.31 17.00 38.86
N ALA A 243 -13.31 16.25 38.38
CA ALA A 243 -14.39 15.73 39.21
C ALA A 243 -13.92 14.93 40.45
N LYS A 244 -12.79 14.20 40.33
CA LYS A 244 -12.23 13.39 41.41
C LYS A 244 -11.51 14.22 42.49
N TYR A 245 -10.90 15.33 42.11
CA TYR A 245 -10.08 16.17 43.00
C TYR A 245 -10.78 17.47 43.43
N ILE A 246 -12.05 17.69 43.05
CA ILE A 246 -12.87 18.82 43.51
C ILE A 246 -12.97 18.87 45.04
N THR A 247 -12.98 17.71 45.71
CA THR A 247 -13.19 17.59 47.16
C THR A 247 -11.93 17.31 47.98
N ASP A 248 -10.75 17.17 47.35
CA ASP A 248 -9.51 16.78 48.04
C ASP A 248 -8.39 17.82 47.81
N PRO A 249 -8.36 18.92 48.59
CA PRO A 249 -7.43 20.03 48.41
C PRO A 249 -6.00 19.75 48.90
N GLN A 250 -5.72 18.60 49.53
CA GLN A 250 -4.39 18.27 50.08
C GLN A 250 -3.58 17.29 49.24
N VAL A 251 -4.03 16.96 48.02
CA VAL A 251 -3.29 16.04 47.15
C VAL A 251 -2.04 16.71 46.61
N ASP A 252 -0.92 16.03 46.80
CA ASP A 252 0.38 16.36 46.19
C ASP A 252 0.22 16.66 44.68
N PRO A 253 0.59 17.88 44.22
CA PRO A 253 0.49 18.28 42.82
C PRO A 253 1.13 17.27 41.87
N GLN A 254 2.26 16.67 42.24
CA GLN A 254 2.97 15.73 41.38
C GLN A 254 2.19 14.42 41.19
N LYS A 255 1.50 13.96 42.23
CA LYS A 255 0.58 12.81 42.15
C LYS A 255 -0.67 13.14 41.35
N LYS A 256 -1.18 14.37 41.46
CA LYS A 256 -2.34 14.86 40.70
C LYS A 256 -2.03 14.86 39.19
N ASP A 257 -0.89 15.42 38.79
CA ASP A 257 -0.49 15.49 37.38
C ASP A 257 -0.20 14.09 36.80
N SER A 258 0.48 13.23 37.56
CA SER A 258 0.72 11.83 37.17
C SER A 258 -0.60 11.05 37.00
N ASN A 259 -1.61 11.36 37.83
CA ASN A 259 -2.94 10.75 37.71
C ASN A 259 -3.66 11.20 36.44
N LEU A 260 -3.58 12.48 36.09
CA LEU A 260 -4.17 13.02 34.85
C LEU A 260 -3.56 12.33 33.62
N LEU A 261 -2.23 12.19 33.57
CA LEU A 261 -1.54 11.49 32.48
C LEU A 261 -2.01 10.03 32.38
N THR A 262 -2.07 9.32 33.51
CA THR A 262 -2.53 7.92 33.57
C THR A 262 -3.98 7.79 33.08
N LYS A 263 -4.88 8.67 33.51
CA LYS A 263 -6.28 8.68 33.06
C LYS A 263 -6.39 8.97 31.56
N SER A 264 -5.57 9.88 31.05
CA SER A 264 -5.55 10.24 29.63
C SER A 264 -5.11 9.05 28.78
N VAL A 265 -4.02 8.36 29.18
CA VAL A 265 -3.56 7.14 28.51
C VAL A 265 -4.61 6.04 28.58
N ASN A 266 -5.20 5.79 29.76
CA ASN A 266 -6.22 4.75 29.91
C ASN A 266 -7.50 5.06 29.12
N ALA A 267 -7.89 6.33 28.99
CA ALA A 267 -9.02 6.73 28.16
C ALA A 267 -8.73 6.49 26.68
N MET A 268 -7.55 6.90 26.19
CA MET A 268 -7.12 6.63 24.81
C MET A 268 -7.09 5.13 24.51
N MET A 269 -6.51 4.32 25.41
CA MET A 269 -6.47 2.86 25.27
C MET A 269 -7.86 2.22 25.35
N GLY A 270 -8.74 2.72 26.22
CA GLY A 270 -10.07 2.18 26.42
C GLY A 270 -11.04 2.48 25.27
N TRP A 271 -10.75 3.51 24.47
CA TRP A 271 -11.54 3.89 23.30
C TRP A 271 -10.94 3.35 21.99
N GLN A 272 -9.81 2.67 22.07
CA GLN A 272 -9.23 1.97 20.94
C GLN A 272 -9.96 0.63 20.78
N GLU A 273 -10.79 0.54 19.73
CA GLU A 273 -11.41 -0.73 19.36
C GLU A 273 -10.39 -1.65 18.68
N MET A 274 -10.28 -2.88 19.18
CA MET A 274 -9.49 -3.94 18.55
C MET A 274 -10.41 -5.00 17.98
N SER A 275 -10.14 -5.43 16.75
CA SER A 275 -10.91 -6.52 16.16
C SER A 275 -10.63 -7.84 16.89
N HIS A 276 -11.65 -8.71 16.96
CA HIS A 276 -11.51 -10.08 17.46
C HIS A 276 -10.32 -10.81 16.80
N GLN A 277 -10.11 -10.60 15.50
CA GLN A 277 -9.06 -11.24 14.73
C GLN A 277 -7.66 -10.79 15.16
N GLN A 278 -7.45 -9.49 15.44
CA GLN A 278 -6.18 -8.98 15.97
C GLN A 278 -5.89 -9.58 17.34
N VAL A 279 -6.89 -9.58 18.24
CA VAL A 279 -6.77 -10.18 19.57
C VAL A 279 -6.41 -11.66 19.47
N MET A 280 -7.09 -12.41 18.60
CA MET A 280 -6.78 -13.83 18.38
C MET A 280 -5.38 -14.04 17.81
N SER A 281 -4.91 -13.18 16.90
CA SER A 281 -3.54 -13.24 16.39
C SER A 281 -2.51 -13.18 17.52
N TYR A 282 -2.70 -12.27 18.46
CA TYR A 282 -1.84 -12.16 19.64
C TYR A 282 -1.94 -13.39 20.55
N LEU A 283 -3.15 -13.87 20.84
CA LEU A 283 -3.36 -15.03 21.72
C LEU A 283 -2.74 -16.33 21.19
N ILE A 284 -2.68 -16.51 19.87
CA ILE A 284 -2.04 -17.69 19.24
C ILE A 284 -0.54 -17.48 18.95
N GLY A 285 0.04 -16.35 19.38
CA GLY A 285 1.46 -16.02 19.16
C GLY A 285 1.79 -15.57 17.72
N GLY A 286 0.80 -15.15 16.96
CA GLY A 286 0.95 -14.59 15.62
C GLY A 286 1.41 -13.12 15.60
N GLY A 287 0.99 -12.35 16.60
CA GLY A 287 1.30 -10.91 16.72
C GLY A 287 0.70 -10.07 15.59
N ASP A 288 1.28 -8.90 15.37
CA ASP A 288 0.88 -7.88 14.39
C ASP A 288 1.99 -7.51 13.40
N TYR A 289 3.16 -8.15 13.45
CA TYR A 289 4.21 -7.95 12.47
C TYR A 289 5.10 -9.19 12.26
N TYR A 290 5.80 -9.18 11.13
CA TYR A 290 6.87 -10.11 10.78
C TYR A 290 8.11 -9.30 10.43
N THR A 291 9.22 -9.53 11.12
CA THR A 291 10.49 -8.85 10.82
C THR A 291 11.65 -9.83 10.72
N SER A 292 12.60 -9.45 9.87
CA SER A 292 13.92 -10.09 9.73
C SER A 292 14.96 -9.55 10.70
N HIS A 293 14.78 -8.31 11.17
CA HIS A 293 15.73 -7.56 12.00
C HIS A 293 15.05 -7.08 13.29
N THR A 294 15.85 -6.84 14.31
CA THR A 294 15.41 -6.18 15.54
C THR A 294 15.48 -4.67 15.36
N PHE A 295 14.44 -3.96 15.76
CA PHE A 295 14.39 -2.50 15.72
C PHE A 295 14.42 -1.95 17.14
N GLU A 296 15.04 -0.79 17.30
CA GLU A 296 15.04 -0.04 18.56
C GLU A 296 13.92 0.99 18.55
N THR A 297 13.27 1.17 19.70
CA THR A 297 12.20 2.16 19.84
C THR A 297 12.82 3.55 19.88
N ILE A 298 12.60 4.32 18.81
CA ILE A 298 12.93 5.75 18.81
C ILE A 298 11.78 6.50 19.46
N LYS A 299 12.05 7.12 20.61
CA LYS A 299 11.08 8.03 21.23
C LYS A 299 11.06 9.33 20.44
N TRP A 300 10.02 9.51 19.63
CA TRP A 300 9.90 10.67 18.73
C TRP A 300 10.07 12.00 19.45
N TYR A 301 9.58 12.14 20.70
CA TYR A 301 9.78 13.36 21.48
C TYR A 301 11.26 13.63 21.83
N GLU A 302 12.07 12.60 22.11
CA GLU A 302 13.50 12.75 22.39
C GLU A 302 14.27 13.11 21.11
N PHE A 303 13.84 12.54 19.97
CA PHE A 303 14.40 12.87 18.66
C PHE A 303 14.06 14.31 18.26
N CYS A 304 12.78 14.71 18.32
CA CYS A 304 12.36 16.08 18.00
C CYS A 304 12.94 17.10 18.97
N ALA A 305 12.96 16.84 20.28
CA ALA A 305 13.54 17.78 21.23
C ALA A 305 15.02 18.06 20.96
N ASN A 306 15.77 17.08 20.44
CA ASN A 306 17.18 17.26 20.13
C ASN A 306 17.41 17.81 18.71
N GLU A 307 16.75 17.26 17.69
CA GLU A 307 16.96 17.63 16.29
C GLU A 307 16.16 18.87 15.86
N VAL A 308 14.95 19.13 16.38
CA VAL A 308 14.25 20.40 16.14
C VAL A 308 14.99 21.54 16.82
N VAL A 309 15.51 21.36 18.04
CA VAL A 309 16.35 22.37 18.69
C VAL A 309 17.65 22.58 17.90
N ARG A 310 18.23 21.52 17.34
CA ARG A 310 19.42 21.61 16.48
C ARG A 310 19.14 22.31 15.15
N LEU A 311 18.05 21.97 14.46
CA LEU A 311 17.57 22.63 13.24
C LEU A 311 17.19 24.08 13.51
N CYS A 312 16.50 24.40 14.60
CA CYS A 312 16.22 25.77 15.01
C CYS A 312 17.51 26.54 15.34
N ARG A 313 18.53 25.90 15.93
CA ARG A 313 19.85 26.53 16.14
C ARG A 313 20.60 26.75 14.83
N VAL A 314 20.56 25.81 13.89
CA VAL A 314 21.17 25.93 12.56
C VAL A 314 20.45 27.01 11.75
N LEU A 315 19.11 27.00 11.73
CA LEU A 315 18.28 28.02 11.09
C LEU A 315 18.49 29.40 11.72
N ASN A 316 18.57 29.51 13.06
CA ASN A 316 18.91 30.78 13.72
C ASN A 316 20.36 31.22 13.44
N SER A 317 21.30 30.29 13.30
CA SER A 317 22.68 30.61 12.90
C SER A 317 22.73 31.09 11.45
N LEU A 318 21.93 30.49 10.54
CA LEU A 318 21.80 30.92 9.15
C LEU A 318 21.06 32.27 9.06
N HIS A 319 20.05 32.52 9.88
CA HIS A 319 19.36 33.81 9.97
C HIS A 319 20.30 34.92 10.44
N ASN A 320 21.22 34.62 11.36
CA ASN A 320 22.26 35.55 11.81
C ASN A 320 23.39 35.75 10.77
N ILE A 321 23.57 34.83 9.82
CA ILE A 321 24.54 34.95 8.71
C ILE A 321 23.91 35.71 7.53
N VAL A 322 22.62 35.49 7.23
CA VAL A 322 21.91 36.12 6.10
C VAL A 322 21.51 37.57 6.41
N ASN A 323 21.41 37.96 7.69
CA ASN A 323 21.15 39.36 8.08
C ASN A 323 22.30 40.36 7.83
N VAL A 324 23.41 39.93 7.21
CA VAL A 324 24.46 40.87 6.77
C VAL A 324 24.29 41.27 5.29
N GLU A 325 23.62 40.50 4.46
CA GLU A 325 23.38 40.89 3.06
C GLU A 325 22.18 40.12 2.48
N THR A 326 21.15 40.88 2.10
CA THR A 326 19.92 40.51 1.38
C THR A 326 18.71 40.05 2.21
N GLN A 327 17.69 40.90 2.13
CA GLN A 327 16.38 40.81 2.75
C GLN A 327 15.53 39.77 1.98
N LEU A 328 15.42 38.56 2.52
CA LEU A 328 14.45 37.57 2.04
C LEU A 328 13.12 37.81 2.77
N ASP A 329 12.10 38.15 1.99
CA ASP A 329 10.77 38.51 2.45
C ASP A 329 10.03 37.27 3.00
N ILE A 330 9.91 37.19 4.32
CA ILE A 330 9.32 36.06 5.05
C ILE A 330 7.83 35.93 4.76
N ASP A 331 7.16 37.02 4.37
CA ASP A 331 5.73 37.03 4.03
C ASP A 331 5.44 36.19 2.77
N ALA A 332 6.38 36.12 1.82
CA ALA A 332 6.26 35.28 0.62
C ALA A 332 6.32 33.77 0.92
N LEU A 333 6.99 33.35 2.00
CA LEU A 333 7.03 31.95 2.43
C LEU A 333 5.75 31.54 3.18
N HIS A 334 5.12 32.51 3.86
CA HIS A 334 3.87 32.31 4.57
C HIS A 334 2.68 32.15 3.60
N ASP A 335 2.67 32.92 2.51
CA ASP A 335 1.67 32.79 1.44
C ASP A 335 1.79 31.47 0.67
N VAL A 336 2.98 30.89 0.53
CA VAL A 336 3.17 29.55 -0.09
C VAL A 336 2.66 28.43 0.81
N LEU A 337 2.70 28.60 2.14
CA LEU A 337 2.16 27.63 3.09
C LEU A 337 0.63 27.72 3.22
N LEU A 338 0.07 28.93 3.07
CA LEU A 338 -1.38 29.19 3.16
C LEU A 338 -2.12 29.00 1.82
N SER A 339 -1.44 29.07 0.68
CA SER A 339 -2.04 28.76 -0.63
C SER A 339 -2.08 27.27 -0.96
N ASN A 340 -1.66 26.41 -0.02
CA ASN A 340 -1.74 24.97 -0.16
C ASN A 340 -3.19 24.51 0.11
N PRO A 341 -3.93 23.97 -0.88
CA PRO A 341 -5.36 23.65 -0.73
C PRO A 341 -5.65 22.50 0.25
N ALA A 342 -4.62 21.95 0.91
CA ALA A 342 -4.72 20.83 1.82
C ALA A 342 -5.21 21.22 3.24
N LEU A 343 -5.51 22.50 3.50
CA LEU A 343 -5.88 23.01 4.82
C LEU A 343 -7.25 23.70 4.90
N ASP A 344 -7.98 23.84 3.79
CA ASP A 344 -9.37 24.31 3.85
C ASP A 344 -10.30 23.13 4.16
N GLY A 345 -11.02 23.26 5.27
CA GLY A 345 -11.90 22.23 5.80
C GLY A 345 -13.12 21.98 4.93
N ASP A 346 -13.42 20.70 4.70
CA ASP A 346 -14.74 20.29 4.23
C ASP A 346 -15.70 20.24 5.43
N GLU A 347 -16.76 21.03 5.33
CA GLU A 347 -17.92 21.01 6.23
C GLU A 347 -18.53 19.60 6.29
N PHE A 348 -18.82 19.16 7.51
CA PHE A 348 -19.54 17.94 7.81
C PHE A 348 -20.98 18.05 7.32
N ASP A 349 -21.34 17.28 6.30
CA ASP A 349 -22.73 16.92 6.01
C ASP A 349 -22.97 15.50 6.56
N ASP A 350 -23.77 15.43 7.62
CA ASP A 350 -24.18 14.20 8.32
C ASP A 350 -25.17 13.40 7.45
N ASP A 351 -24.65 12.50 6.60
CA ASP A 351 -25.24 11.20 6.28
C ASP A 351 -24.44 10.54 5.14
N VAL A 352 -23.69 9.47 5.43
CA VAL A 352 -23.51 8.24 4.60
C VAL A 352 -22.38 7.38 5.19
N THR A 353 -22.67 6.09 5.28
CA THR A 353 -21.87 5.02 5.89
C THR A 353 -20.46 4.84 5.32
N GLY A 354 -19.46 4.85 6.21
CA GLY A 354 -18.24 4.03 6.12
C GLY A 354 -17.21 4.40 5.05
N SER A 355 -16.02 4.78 5.53
CA SER A 355 -14.74 4.92 4.82
C SER A 355 -14.53 6.18 3.96
N GLN A 356 -14.01 7.23 4.60
CA GLN A 356 -13.22 8.25 3.93
C GLN A 356 -12.00 8.60 4.81
N LEU A 357 -10.81 8.22 4.33
CA LEU A 357 -9.54 8.83 4.72
C LEU A 357 -8.82 9.20 3.42
N ASN A 358 -8.29 10.41 3.41
CA ASN A 358 -7.78 11.16 2.26
C ASN A 358 -6.60 10.43 1.57
N GLU A 359 -6.76 10.09 0.29
CA GLU A 359 -5.76 9.41 -0.57
C GLU A 359 -5.13 10.44 -1.54
N ASN A 360 -4.22 11.30 -1.07
CA ASN A 360 -3.56 12.31 -1.91
C ASN A 360 -2.06 12.05 -2.13
N ALA A 361 -1.69 10.80 -2.41
CA ALA A 361 -0.38 10.44 -2.97
C ALA A 361 -0.54 9.28 -3.97
N ASP A 362 -0.90 9.59 -5.22
CA ASP A 362 -1.12 8.59 -6.26
C ASP A 362 0.12 8.39 -7.14
N ILE A 363 0.75 7.21 -7.02
CA ILE A 363 1.85 6.71 -7.88
C ILE A 363 1.43 6.68 -9.35
N THR A 364 0.13 6.53 -9.64
CA THR A 364 -0.37 6.41 -11.01
C THR A 364 -0.34 7.76 -11.74
N SER A 365 -0.37 8.89 -11.02
CA SER A 365 -0.32 10.23 -11.63
C SER A 365 1.02 10.57 -12.32
N VAL A 366 2.10 9.85 -11.98
CA VAL A 366 3.46 10.04 -12.53
C VAL A 366 3.58 9.59 -14.00
N TYR A 367 2.55 8.93 -14.55
CA TYR A 367 2.53 8.41 -15.91
C TYR A 367 1.77 9.31 -16.91
N TYR A 368 1.60 10.60 -16.60
CA TYR A 368 0.84 11.52 -17.46
C TYR A 368 1.59 11.80 -18.77
N LYS A 369 1.00 11.39 -19.90
CA LYS A 369 1.39 11.86 -21.25
C LYS A 369 1.07 13.37 -21.36
N PRO A 370 1.96 14.22 -21.90
CA PRO A 370 1.58 15.59 -22.24
C PRO A 370 0.56 15.57 -23.38
N GLU A 371 -0.51 16.35 -23.22
CA GLU A 371 -1.50 16.61 -24.26
C GLU A 371 -0.81 17.17 -25.52
N LEU A 372 -0.95 16.45 -26.64
CA LEU A 372 -0.67 16.99 -27.97
C LEU A 372 -1.65 18.12 -28.24
N THR A 373 -1.22 19.36 -28.04
CA THR A 373 -1.84 20.53 -28.66
C THR A 373 -1.75 20.38 -30.17
N GLN A 374 -2.82 19.92 -30.82
CA GLN A 374 -2.97 20.08 -32.26
C GLN A 374 -3.28 21.55 -32.55
N GLY A 375 -2.27 22.24 -33.07
CA GLY A 375 -2.45 23.52 -33.73
C GLY A 375 -2.99 23.34 -35.14
N ARG A 376 -3.96 24.20 -35.46
CA ARG A 376 -4.65 24.49 -36.73
C ARG A 376 -5.87 23.65 -37.07
#